data_AF-A0A366VVE8-F1
#
_entry.id   AF-A0A366VVE8-F1
#
_cell.length_a   1.000
_cell.length_b   1.000
_cell.length_c   1.000
_cell.angle_alpha   90.00
_cell.angle_beta   90.00
_cell.angle_gamma   90.00
#
_symmetry.space_group_name_H-M   'P 1'
#
loop_
_entity.id
_entity.type
_entity.pdbx_description
1 polymer ?
#
loop_
_entity_poly.entity_id
_entity_poly.type
_entity_poly.pdbx_seq_one_letter_code
_entity_poly.pdbx_strand_id
1 'polypeptide(L)'
;MNNIPENENKRLNIPIAIAIKAILLVSLSAGLYGGISVSYLTVTGIVPCPSVINIPACYIVSIGYLLMLIAALFDRKKYSKWLFIIGWTPVILLAVVGSALEFSQGDICPRSEMGTPLCYISLSFGVFVAFLYWLKTTKLSS
;
A
#
# COMPACT_ATOMS: atom_id res chain seq x y z
N MET A 1 29.40 -20.77 22.53
CA MET A 1 29.16 -20.34 21.13
C MET A 1 28.40 -21.46 20.44
N ASN A 2 27.08 -21.34 20.35
CA ASN A 2 26.25 -22.38 19.73
C ASN A 2 26.33 -22.24 18.21
N ASN A 3 26.91 -23.26 17.56
CA ASN A 3 26.91 -23.41 16.12
C ASN A 3 25.50 -23.79 15.66
N ILE A 4 24.66 -22.80 15.37
CA ILE A 4 23.39 -23.01 14.68
C ILE A 4 23.74 -23.35 13.22
N PRO A 5 23.32 -24.51 12.69
CA PRO A 5 23.67 -24.90 11.32
C PRO A 5 23.03 -23.93 10.33
N GLU A 6 23.82 -23.35 9.41
CA GLU A 6 23.36 -22.44 8.34
C GLU A 6 22.13 -22.95 7.56
N ASN A 7 21.95 -24.27 7.48
CA ASN A 7 20.81 -24.93 6.85
C ASN A 7 19.46 -24.62 7.53
N GLU A 8 19.39 -24.59 8.87
CA GLU A 8 18.14 -24.28 9.58
C GLU A 8 17.74 -22.80 9.42
N ASN A 9 18.71 -21.89 9.41
CA ASN A 9 18.47 -20.47 9.19
C ASN A 9 17.87 -20.23 7.79
N LYS A 10 18.43 -20.88 6.77
CA LYS A 10 17.94 -20.82 5.38
C LYS A 10 16.54 -21.45 5.23
N ARG A 11 16.29 -22.60 5.88
CA ARG A 11 14.99 -23.27 5.90
C ARG A 11 13.91 -22.46 6.61
N LEU A 12 14.26 -21.68 7.63
CA LEU A 12 13.34 -20.82 8.37
C LEU A 12 13.04 -19.51 7.61
N ASN A 13 14.02 -18.95 6.90
CA ASN A 13 13.83 -17.71 6.14
C ASN A 13 12.96 -17.88 4.88
N ILE A 14 12.92 -19.08 4.27
CA ILE A 14 12.09 -19.37 3.09
C ILE A 14 10.57 -19.25 3.38
N PRO A 15 9.98 -19.96 4.37
CA PRO A 15 8.57 -19.84 4.69
C PRO A 15 8.22 -18.44 5.21
N ILE A 16 9.13 -17.78 5.93
CA ILE A 16 8.94 -16.39 6.38
C ILE A 16 8.87 -15.44 5.17
N ALA A 17 9.77 -15.56 4.19
CA ALA A 17 9.73 -14.73 2.99
C ALA A 17 8.46 -14.95 2.16
N ILE A 18 7.98 -16.20 2.08
CA ILE A 18 6.71 -16.55 1.41
C ILE A 18 5.53 -15.95 2.18
N ALA A 19 5.52 -16.06 3.51
CA ALA A 19 4.48 -15.49 4.36
C ALA A 19 4.41 -13.95 4.23
N ILE A 20 5.56 -13.26 4.28
CA ILE A 20 5.62 -11.80 4.09
C ILE A 20 5.08 -11.41 2.70
N LYS A 21 5.45 -12.15 1.65
CA LYS A 21 4.94 -11.91 0.29
C LYS A 21 3.42 -12.11 0.21
N ALA A 22 2.89 -13.16 0.85
CA ALA A 22 1.45 -13.41 0.90
C ALA A 22 0.71 -12.28 1.63
N ILE A 23 1.20 -11.85 2.79
CA ILE A 23 0.61 -10.75 3.58
C ILE A 23 0.64 -9.44 2.78
N LEU A 24 1.74 -9.15 2.08
CA LEU A 24 1.85 -7.99 1.19
C LEU A 24 0.79 -8.03 0.09
N LEU A 25 0.64 -9.18 -0.59
CA LEU A 25 -0.35 -9.35 -1.66
C LEU A 25 -1.78 -9.15 -1.15
N VAL A 26 -2.12 -9.74 -0.01
CA VAL A 26 -3.44 -9.61 0.63
C VAL A 26 -3.70 -8.15 1.04
N SER A 27 -2.69 -7.47 1.59
CA SER A 27 -2.82 -6.06 1.98
C SER A 27 -3.02 -5.15 0.76
N LEU A 28 -2.29 -5.40 -0.33
CA LEU A 28 -2.42 -4.65 -1.57
C LEU A 28 -3.75 -4.90 -2.27
N SER A 29 -4.24 -6.15 -2.29
CA SER A 29 -5.54 -6.45 -2.88
C SER A 29 -6.69 -5.83 -2.08
N ALA A 30 -6.60 -5.84 -0.74
CA ALA A 30 -7.55 -5.14 0.13
C ALA A 30 -7.54 -3.62 -0.12
N GLY A 31 -6.34 -3.01 -0.23
CA GLY A 31 -6.20 -1.59 -0.56
C GLY A 31 -6.75 -1.23 -1.94
N LEU A 32 -6.51 -2.07 -2.94
CA LEU A 32 -7.05 -1.90 -4.29
C LEU A 32 -8.59 -2.01 -4.30
N TYR A 33 -9.14 -2.99 -3.59
CA TYR A 33 -10.60 -3.15 -3.46
C TYR A 33 -11.24 -1.91 -2.79
N GLY A 34 -10.62 -1.40 -1.73
CA GLY A 34 -11.04 -0.14 -1.09
C GLY A 34 -10.97 1.05 -2.04
N GLY A 35 -9.86 1.21 -2.77
CA GLY A 35 -9.69 2.29 -3.75
C GLY A 35 -10.72 2.23 -4.89
N ILE A 36 -11.01 1.04 -5.42
CA ILE A 36 -12.00 0.84 -6.48
C ILE A 36 -13.41 1.12 -5.98
N SER A 37 -13.77 0.64 -4.78
CA SER A 37 -15.08 0.89 -4.18
C SER A 37 -15.35 2.39 -4.02
N VAL A 38 -14.37 3.14 -3.50
CA VAL A 38 -14.48 4.60 -3.33
C VAL A 38 -14.49 5.33 -4.68
N SER A 39 -13.69 4.87 -5.64
CA SER A 39 -13.68 5.43 -7.00
C SER A 39 -15.04 5.26 -7.68
N TYR A 40 -15.70 4.11 -7.49
CA TYR A 40 -17.04 3.87 -8.00
C TYR A 40 -18.08 4.81 -7.35
N LEU A 41 -18.03 4.98 -6.03
CA LEU A 41 -18.90 5.91 -5.29
C LEU A 41 -18.68 7.38 -5.68
N THR A 42 -17.46 7.72 -6.13
CA THR A 42 -17.15 9.06 -6.66
C THR A 42 -17.82 9.29 -8.01
N VAL A 43 -17.83 8.29 -8.89
CA VAL A 43 -18.49 8.37 -10.21
C VAL A 43 -20.01 8.47 -10.07
N THR A 44 -20.60 7.81 -9.07
CA THR A 44 -22.04 7.90 -8.78
C THR A 44 -22.45 9.18 -8.05
N GLY A 45 -21.49 10.06 -7.71
CA GLY A 45 -21.74 11.34 -7.05
C GLY A 45 -22.15 11.23 -5.58
N ILE A 46 -21.98 10.05 -4.97
CA ILE A 46 -22.40 9.80 -3.58
C ILE A 46 -21.35 10.31 -2.59
N VAL A 47 -20.06 10.21 -2.92
CA VAL A 47 -18.95 10.71 -2.10
C VAL A 47 -17.93 11.46 -2.95
N PRO A 48 -17.68 12.76 -2.72
CA PRO A 48 -16.66 13.47 -3.48
C PRO A 48 -15.25 13.09 -2.99
N CYS A 49 -14.42 12.52 -3.88
CA CYS A 49 -12.98 12.44 -3.66
C CYS A 49 -12.32 13.76 -4.06
N PRO A 50 -11.29 14.23 -3.32
CA PRO A 50 -10.58 15.45 -3.68
C PRO A 50 -9.93 15.29 -5.05
N SER A 51 -10.12 16.30 -5.90
CA SER A 51 -9.49 16.37 -7.22
C SER A 51 -8.16 17.11 -7.13
N VAL A 52 -7.10 16.45 -7.58
CA VAL A 52 -5.77 17.06 -7.70
C VAL A 52 -5.59 17.36 -9.18
N ILE A 53 -5.59 18.64 -9.56
CA ILE A 53 -5.41 19.10 -10.95
C ILE A 53 -6.44 18.43 -11.88
N ASN A 54 -7.72 18.53 -11.52
CA ASN A 54 -8.85 18.04 -12.32
C ASN A 54 -8.99 16.51 -12.45
N ILE A 55 -8.14 15.72 -11.76
CA ILE A 55 -8.25 14.25 -11.68
C ILE A 55 -8.57 13.83 -10.24
N PRO A 56 -9.58 12.96 -10.00
CA PRO A 56 -9.87 12.44 -8.67
C PRO A 56 -8.67 11.68 -8.08
N ALA A 57 -8.21 12.07 -6.89
CA ALA A 57 -7.06 11.46 -6.22
C ALA A 57 -7.24 9.94 -6.01
N CYS A 58 -8.49 9.50 -5.84
CA CYS A 58 -8.86 8.10 -5.66
C CYS A 58 -8.47 7.21 -6.85
N TYR A 59 -8.46 7.74 -8.09
CA TYR A 59 -7.96 7.02 -9.25
C TYR A 59 -6.44 6.84 -9.22
N ILE A 60 -5.72 7.88 -8.83
CA ILE A 60 -4.25 7.86 -8.73
C ILE A 60 -3.81 6.83 -7.70
N VAL A 61 -4.47 6.81 -6.53
CA VAL A 61 -4.21 5.84 -5.46
C VAL A 61 -4.52 4.42 -5.92
N SER A 62 -5.64 4.20 -6.62
CA SER A 62 -6.03 2.89 -7.16
C SER A 62 -5.00 2.36 -8.18
N ILE A 63 -4.54 3.23 -9.10
CA ILE A 63 -3.47 2.89 -10.04
C ILE A 63 -2.17 2.58 -9.29
N GLY A 64 -1.84 3.36 -8.26
CA GLY A 64 -0.66 3.13 -7.41
C GLY A 64 -0.67 1.75 -6.75
N TYR A 65 -1.78 1.35 -6.12
CA TYR A 65 -1.95 0.02 -5.54
C TYR A 65 -1.86 -1.10 -6.59
N LEU A 66 -2.44 -0.88 -7.76
CA LEU A 66 -2.35 -1.84 -8.87
C LEU A 66 -0.89 -2.01 -9.34
N LEU A 67 -0.13 -0.92 -9.43
CA LEU A 67 1.28 -0.94 -9.79
C LEU A 67 2.14 -1.66 -8.74
N MET A 68 1.91 -1.40 -7.45
CA MET A 68 2.55 -2.13 -6.35
C MET A 68 2.24 -3.61 -6.39
N LEU A 69 1.01 -3.98 -6.71
CA LEU A 69 0.54 -5.37 -6.77
C LEU A 69 1.25 -6.11 -7.92
N ILE A 70 1.37 -5.48 -9.09
CA ILE A 70 2.17 -6.00 -10.21
C ILE A 70 3.65 -6.13 -9.79
N ALA A 71 4.21 -5.12 -9.12
CA ALA A 71 5.59 -5.16 -8.64
C ALA A 71 5.83 -6.32 -7.67
N ALA A 72 4.89 -6.57 -6.75
CA ALA A 72 4.94 -7.67 -5.78
C ALA A 72 4.81 -9.05 -6.45
N LEU A 73 4.03 -9.17 -7.53
CA LEU A 73 3.96 -10.38 -8.35
C LEU A 73 5.28 -10.63 -9.11
N PHE A 74 5.83 -9.59 -9.73
CA PHE A 74 7.04 -9.61 -10.56
C PHE A 74 8.36 -9.41 -9.80
N ASP A 75 8.38 -9.70 -8.49
CA ASP A 75 9.51 -9.53 -7.57
C ASP A 75 10.85 -10.16 -8.02
N ARG A 76 10.81 -11.06 -9.00
CA ARG A 76 11.99 -11.70 -9.62
C ARG A 76 12.88 -10.75 -10.44
N LYS A 77 12.39 -9.58 -10.89
CA LYS A 77 13.16 -8.66 -11.73
C LYS A 77 13.78 -7.54 -10.91
N LYS A 78 15.03 -7.14 -11.23
CA LYS A 78 15.74 -5.99 -10.64
C LYS A 78 14.89 -4.70 -10.63
N TYR A 79 13.99 -4.56 -11.60
CA TYR A 79 13.06 -3.43 -11.75
C TYR A 79 11.85 -3.44 -10.82
N SER A 80 11.53 -4.56 -10.15
CA SER A 80 10.38 -4.66 -9.24
C SER A 80 10.49 -3.66 -8.07
N LYS A 81 11.70 -3.46 -7.53
CA LYS A 81 11.93 -2.46 -6.47
C LYS A 81 11.56 -1.05 -6.93
N TRP A 82 11.97 -0.70 -8.15
CA TRP A 82 11.71 0.60 -8.75
C TRP A 82 10.20 0.80 -9.01
N LEU A 83 9.53 -0.21 -9.57
CA LEU A 83 8.08 -0.19 -9.78
C LEU A 83 7.29 -0.03 -8.47
N PHE A 84 7.72 -0.71 -7.41
CA PHE A 84 7.11 -0.60 -6.10
C PHE A 84 7.25 0.82 -5.54
N ILE A 85 8.45 1.42 -5.63
CA ILE A 85 8.70 2.80 -5.16
C ILE A 85 7.90 3.81 -5.97
N ILE A 86 7.84 3.67 -7.30
CA ILE A 86 7.04 4.56 -8.17
C ILE A 86 5.56 4.47 -7.82
N GLY A 87 5.03 3.27 -7.57
CA GLY A 87 3.63 3.10 -7.17
C GLY A 87 3.35 3.61 -5.76
N TRP A 88 4.31 3.47 -4.85
CA TRP A 88 4.19 3.87 -3.45
C TRP A 88 4.29 5.37 -3.18
N THR A 89 5.16 6.05 -3.91
CA THR A 89 5.34 7.49 -3.78
C THR A 89 4.02 8.29 -3.91
N PRO A 90 3.20 8.14 -4.97
CA PRO A 90 1.96 8.89 -5.11
C PRO A 90 0.93 8.48 -4.07
N VAL A 91 0.87 7.20 -3.66
CA VAL A 91 -0.06 6.74 -2.63
C VAL A 91 0.24 7.41 -1.30
N ILE A 92 1.50 7.39 -0.85
CA ILE A 92 1.88 7.99 0.42
C ILE A 92 1.76 9.51 0.40
N LEU A 93 2.13 10.13 -0.73
CA LEU A 93 2.05 11.58 -0.89
C LEU A 93 0.60 12.05 -0.82
N LEU A 94 -0.30 11.40 -1.55
CA LEU A 94 -1.73 11.73 -1.52
C LEU A 94 -2.36 11.42 -0.16
N ALA A 95 -1.93 10.34 0.51
CA ALA A 95 -2.43 10.01 1.85
C ALA A 95 -2.00 11.05 2.89
N VAL A 96 -0.76 11.52 2.85
CA VAL A 96 -0.24 12.58 3.74
C VAL A 96 -0.94 13.90 3.46
N VAL A 97 -1.02 14.30 2.19
CA VAL A 97 -1.72 15.52 1.78
C VAL A 97 -3.20 15.44 2.19
N GLY A 98 -3.89 14.36 1.87
CA GLY A 98 -5.29 14.14 2.25
C GLY A 98 -5.51 14.18 3.76
N SER A 99 -4.63 13.55 4.54
CA SER A 99 -4.71 13.59 6.02
C SER A 99 -4.46 14.99 6.58
N ALA A 100 -3.53 15.75 5.99
CA ALA A 100 -3.27 17.13 6.39
C ALA A 100 -4.43 18.06 6.04
N LEU A 101 -5.04 17.88 4.86
CA LEU A 101 -6.24 18.63 4.47
C LEU A 101 -7.46 18.28 5.35
N GLU A 102 -7.67 16.99 5.65
CA GLU A 102 -8.71 16.56 6.59
C GLU A 102 -8.51 17.18 7.97
N PHE A 103 -7.27 17.30 8.44
CA PHE A 103 -6.96 17.97 9.71
C PHE A 103 -7.19 19.49 9.68
N SER A 104 -6.98 20.15 8.53
CA SER A 104 -7.09 21.60 8.42
C SER A 104 -8.50 22.11 8.12
N GLN A 105 -9.23 21.44 7.23
CA GLN A 105 -10.54 21.88 6.75
C GLN A 105 -11.68 20.95 7.19
N GLY A 106 -11.39 19.68 7.47
CA GLY A 106 -12.39 18.65 7.73
C GLY A 106 -13.21 18.29 6.48
N ASP A 107 -13.71 17.05 6.41
CA ASP A 107 -14.62 16.60 5.35
C ASP A 107 -14.03 16.57 3.92
N ILE A 108 -12.70 16.48 3.82
CA ILE A 108 -12.00 16.37 2.54
C ILE A 108 -11.91 14.92 2.10
N CYS A 109 -11.77 14.01 3.07
CA CYS A 109 -11.65 12.59 2.81
C CYS A 109 -13.00 11.89 3.05
N PRO A 110 -13.45 11.02 2.13
CA PRO A 110 -14.67 10.26 2.34
C PRO A 110 -14.53 9.43 3.63
N ARG A 111 -15.59 9.43 4.43
CA ARG A 111 -15.67 8.63 5.64
C ARG A 111 -16.28 7.28 5.31
N SER A 112 -15.72 6.24 5.91
CA SER A 112 -16.34 4.91 5.87
C SER A 112 -17.61 4.89 6.73
N GLU A 113 -18.41 3.82 6.66
CA GLU A 113 -19.64 3.66 7.45
C GLU A 113 -19.39 3.77 8.98
N MET A 114 -18.15 3.52 9.41
CA MET A 114 -17.70 3.69 10.80
C MET A 114 -17.24 5.12 11.15
N GLY A 115 -17.39 6.10 10.25
CA GLY A 115 -16.97 7.49 10.47
C GLY A 115 -15.47 7.74 10.35
N THR A 116 -14.66 6.74 9.97
CA THR A 116 -13.21 6.88 9.84
C THR A 116 -12.81 7.46 8.48
N PRO A 117 -11.92 8.48 8.43
CA PRO A 117 -11.46 9.04 7.17
C PRO A 117 -10.60 8.03 6.41
N LEU A 118 -10.96 7.76 5.16
CA LEU A 118 -10.27 6.77 4.32
C LEU A 118 -8.80 7.13 4.05
N CYS A 119 -8.44 8.42 4.10
CA CYS A 119 -7.07 8.89 3.95
C CYS A 119 -6.14 8.39 5.07
N TYR A 120 -6.62 8.32 6.32
CA TYR A 120 -5.84 7.74 7.42
C TYR A 120 -5.63 6.24 7.24
N ILE A 121 -6.65 5.53 6.76
CA ILE A 121 -6.56 4.10 6.47
C ILE A 121 -5.52 3.86 5.36
N SER A 122 -5.58 4.65 4.28
CA SER A 122 -4.60 4.54 3.20
C SER A 122 -3.18 4.89 3.66
N LEU A 123 -3.02 5.89 4.52
CA LEU A 123 -1.73 6.23 5.13
C LEU A 123 -1.18 5.05 5.96
N SER A 124 -2.02 4.49 6.83
CA SER A 124 -1.66 3.33 7.66
C SER A 124 -1.29 2.12 6.79
N PHE A 125 -2.06 1.83 5.75
CA PHE A 125 -1.74 0.76 4.79
C PHE A 125 -0.45 1.03 4.04
N GLY A 126 -0.23 2.26 3.56
CA GLY A 126 0.98 2.64 2.86
C GLY A 126 2.24 2.45 3.71
N VAL A 127 2.19 2.84 4.99
CA VAL A 127 3.28 2.61 5.96
C VAL A 127 3.45 1.12 6.24
N PHE A 128 2.36 0.39 6.45
CA PHE A 128 2.39 -1.04 6.74
C PHE A 128 3.01 -1.85 5.59
N VAL A 129 2.63 -1.57 4.34
CA VAL A 129 3.20 -2.23 3.16
C VAL A 129 4.67 -1.85 2.98
N ALA A 130 5.05 -0.59 3.20
CA ALA A 130 6.46 -0.18 3.17
C ALA A 130 7.30 -0.91 4.25
N PHE A 131 6.75 -1.04 5.45
CA PHE A 131 7.39 -1.77 6.55
C PHE A 131 7.57 -3.26 6.24
N LEU A 132 6.53 -3.92 5.72
CA LEU A 132 6.61 -5.32 5.29
C LEU A 132 7.63 -5.52 4.16
N TYR A 133 7.68 -4.58 3.21
CA TYR A 133 8.67 -4.60 2.13
C TYR A 133 10.09 -4.46 2.69
N TRP A 134 10.29 -3.54 3.64
CA TRP A 134 11.56 -3.38 4.34
C TRP A 134 11.98 -4.67 5.07
N LEU A 135 11.08 -5.26 5.86
CA LEU A 135 11.33 -6.54 6.54
C LEU A 135 11.72 -7.65 5.56
N LYS A 136 11.01 -7.76 4.43
CA LYS A 136 11.36 -8.70 3.35
C LYS A 136 12.79 -8.48 2.86
N THR A 137 13.19 -7.22 2.61
CA THR A 137 14.53 -6.91 2.09
C THR A 137 15.64 -7.19 3.11
N THR A 138 15.42 -6.93 4.39
CA THR A 138 16.40 -7.22 5.47
C THR A 138 16.59 -8.72 5.66
N LYS A 139 15.50 -9.51 5.67
CA LYS A 139 15.55 -10.96 5.86
C LYS A 139 16.03 -11.74 4.63
N LEU A 140 15.94 -11.18 3.43
CA LEU A 140 16.50 -11.78 2.21
C LEU A 140 17.99 -11.49 1.99
N SER A 141 18.55 -10.51 2.72
CA SER A 141 19.93 -10.06 2.55
C SER A 141 20.91 -10.62 3.60
N SER A 142 20.41 -11.37 4.59
CA SER A 142 21.19 -12.14 5.57
C SER A 142 21.14 -13.61 5.23
#